data_AF-A0A9D7IP23-F1
#
_entry.id   AF-A0A9D7IP23-F1
#
_cell.length_a   1.000
_cell.length_b   1.000
_cell.length_c   1.000
_cell.angle_alpha   90.00
_cell.angle_beta   90.00
_cell.angle_gamma   90.00
#
_symmetry.space_group_name_H-M   'P 1'
#
loop_
_entity.id
_entity.type
_entity.pdbx_description
1 polymer ?
#
loop_
_entity_poly.entity_id
_entity_poly.type
_entity_poly.pdbx_seq_one_letter_code
_entity_poly.pdbx_strand_id
1 'polypeptide(L)'
;MQSEQQDFGVPPTPQLHSGAMHGPTPTSIPGGQVISTQELMALVQGKQTPHFLFDVLGGPESLPGAIPAVPASQAGSFNDQTQQQFGAFLQQTTQGRTDTPLVFYCLSNQCWMSYNAALRAINMGYTKVLWYRGGIEAWKAAGMQAVAN
;
A
#
# COMPACT_ATOMS: atom_id res chain seq x y z
N MET A 1 1.90 21.31 6.40
CA MET A 1 1.58 19.88 6.21
C MET A 1 0.97 19.73 4.83
N GLN A 2 1.61 18.98 3.93
CA GLN A 2 0.98 18.64 2.65
C GLN A 2 -0.19 17.70 2.95
N SER A 3 -1.35 17.97 2.38
CA SER A 3 -2.54 17.15 2.61
C SER A 3 -2.34 15.78 1.96
N GLU A 4 -2.61 14.69 2.70
CA GLU A 4 -2.56 13.32 2.13
C GLU A 4 -3.52 13.14 0.94
N GLN A 5 -4.53 14.00 0.85
CA GLN A 5 -5.52 14.07 -0.24
C GLN A 5 -5.15 15.04 -1.36
N GLN A 6 -3.96 15.64 -1.35
CA GLN A 6 -3.56 16.58 -2.40
C GLN A 6 -3.64 15.91 -3.79
N ASP A 7 -4.38 16.55 -4.70
CA ASP A 7 -4.45 16.17 -6.11
C ASP A 7 -3.32 16.85 -6.89
N PHE A 8 -2.54 16.05 -7.60
CA PHE A 8 -1.46 16.53 -8.46
C PHE A 8 -1.84 16.52 -9.95
N GLY A 9 -3.09 16.20 -10.30
CA GLY A 9 -3.56 16.09 -11.68
C GLY A 9 -3.01 14.86 -12.42
N VAL A 10 -2.52 13.86 -11.69
CA VAL A 10 -1.98 12.63 -12.27
C VAL A 10 -3.11 11.62 -12.47
N PRO A 11 -3.38 11.17 -13.71
CA PRO A 11 -4.43 10.19 -13.96
C PRO A 11 -4.04 8.82 -13.37
N PRO A 12 -5.01 8.06 -12.82
CA PRO A 12 -4.77 6.68 -12.40
C PRO A 12 -4.43 5.79 -13.59
N THR A 13 -3.56 4.81 -13.37
CA THR A 13 -3.13 3.83 -14.39
C THR A 13 -3.29 2.40 -13.87
N PRO A 14 -3.77 1.45 -14.70
CA PRO A 14 -3.79 0.04 -14.34
C PRO A 14 -2.44 -0.66 -14.56
N GLN A 15 -1.39 0.06 -15.01
CA GLN A 15 -0.05 -0.48 -15.22
C GLN A 15 0.86 -0.17 -14.02
N LEU A 16 1.86 -1.04 -13.82
CA LEU A 16 2.93 -0.76 -12.87
C LEU A 16 3.72 0.47 -13.31
N HIS A 17 3.95 1.39 -12.38
CA HIS A 17 4.78 2.56 -12.61
C HIS A 17 6.24 2.15 -12.75
N SER A 18 6.87 2.61 -13.84
CA SER A 18 8.27 2.33 -14.18
C SER A 18 9.19 3.56 -14.08
N GLY A 19 8.63 4.73 -13.75
CA GLY A 19 9.39 5.97 -13.59
C GLY A 19 9.98 6.15 -12.19
N ALA A 20 10.28 7.40 -11.83
CA ALA A 20 10.76 7.74 -10.51
C ALA A 20 9.74 7.33 -9.44
N MET A 21 10.18 6.55 -8.44
CA MET A 21 9.31 6.09 -7.36
C MET A 21 8.90 7.19 -6.39
N HIS A 22 9.63 8.31 -6.41
CA HIS A 22 9.26 9.54 -5.71
C HIS A 22 8.80 10.59 -6.72
N GLY A 23 7.53 10.99 -6.63
CA GLY A 23 6.91 11.99 -7.49
C GLY A 23 5.39 11.99 -7.37
N PRO A 24 4.69 12.93 -8.03
CA PRO A 24 3.24 13.03 -8.04
C PRO A 24 2.55 11.69 -8.31
N THR A 25 1.62 11.28 -7.43
CA THR A 25 0.80 10.08 -7.61
C THR A 25 -0.69 10.43 -7.82
N PRO A 26 -1.50 9.54 -8.43
CA PRO A 26 -2.93 9.74 -8.57
C PRO A 26 -3.65 9.81 -7.22
N THR A 27 -4.89 10.29 -7.22
CA THR A 27 -5.78 10.29 -6.04
C THR A 27 -6.66 9.05 -5.94
N SER A 28 -6.51 8.09 -6.87
CA SER A 28 -7.27 6.85 -6.93
C SER A 28 -6.42 5.71 -7.51
N ILE A 29 -6.86 4.46 -7.34
CA ILE A 29 -6.20 3.28 -7.90
C ILE A 29 -7.25 2.37 -8.57
N PRO A 30 -7.05 1.94 -9.83
CA PRO A 30 -7.99 1.04 -10.49
C PRO A 30 -8.07 -0.32 -9.79
N GLY A 31 -9.28 -0.76 -9.43
CA GLY A 31 -9.52 -2.06 -8.79
C GLY A 31 -9.25 -2.11 -7.29
N GLY A 32 -8.90 -0.98 -6.67
CA GLY A 32 -8.72 -0.84 -5.22
C GLY A 32 -9.38 0.42 -4.68
N GLN A 33 -9.12 0.73 -3.42
CA GLN A 33 -9.65 1.93 -2.75
C GLN A 33 -8.51 2.70 -2.09
N VAL A 34 -8.53 4.02 -2.18
CA VAL A 34 -7.64 4.88 -1.38
C VAL A 34 -8.27 5.08 -0.02
N ILE A 35 -7.47 4.98 1.04
CA ILE A 35 -7.91 5.26 2.41
C ILE A 35 -7.10 6.41 3.02
N SER A 36 -7.76 7.19 3.87
CA SER A 36 -7.18 8.25 4.69
C SER A 36 -6.50 7.70 5.95
N THR A 37 -5.73 8.56 6.63
CA THR A 37 -5.17 8.24 7.94
C THR A 37 -6.27 7.91 8.94
N GLN A 38 -7.40 8.63 8.89
CA GLN A 38 -8.54 8.40 9.80
C GLN A 38 -9.18 7.02 9.59
N GLU A 39 -9.38 6.62 8.34
CA GLU A 39 -9.94 5.30 8.02
C GLU A 39 -8.99 4.17 8.38
N LEU A 40 -7.68 4.35 8.16
CA LEU A 40 -6.68 3.38 8.60
C LEU A 40 -6.67 3.24 10.12
N MET A 41 -6.72 4.34 10.87
CA MET A 41 -6.84 4.32 12.33
C MET A 41 -8.09 3.55 12.80
N ALA A 42 -9.24 3.80 12.16
CA ALA A 42 -10.47 3.08 12.47
C ALA A 42 -10.35 1.58 12.18
N LEU A 43 -9.67 1.19 11.09
CA LEU A 43 -9.43 -0.20 10.73
C LEU A 43 -8.51 -0.91 11.74
N VAL A 44 -7.40 -0.29 12.14
CA VAL A 44 -6.44 -0.91 13.08
C VAL A 44 -6.98 -0.96 14.51
N GLN A 45 -7.83 0.00 14.91
CA GLN A 45 -8.49 0.00 16.23
C GLN A 45 -9.72 -0.91 16.26
N GLY A 46 -10.36 -1.12 15.11
CA GLY A 46 -11.51 -1.99 14.94
C GLY A 46 -11.15 -3.45 15.14
N LYS A 47 -11.23 -3.94 16.38
CA LYS A 47 -10.86 -5.31 16.82
C LYS A 47 -11.58 -6.47 16.10
N GLN A 48 -12.49 -6.18 15.17
CA GLN A 48 -13.38 -7.18 14.55
C GLN A 48 -13.06 -7.49 13.07
N THR A 49 -12.28 -6.66 12.37
CA THR A 49 -11.97 -6.89 10.95
C THR A 49 -10.53 -7.37 10.79
N PRO A 50 -10.29 -8.66 10.51
CA PRO A 50 -8.97 -9.14 10.13
C PRO A 50 -8.47 -8.35 8.92
N HIS A 51 -7.24 -7.84 8.99
CA HIS A 51 -6.61 -7.11 7.90
C HIS A 51 -5.10 -7.38 7.94
N PHE A 52 -4.44 -7.12 6.81
CA PHE A 52 -2.98 -7.15 6.71
C PHE A 52 -2.49 -5.78 6.27
N LEU A 53 -1.50 -5.26 6.97
CA LEU A 53 -0.84 -3.99 6.65
C LEU A 53 0.55 -4.30 6.10
N PHE A 54 0.89 -3.77 4.93
CA PHE A 54 2.15 -4.05 4.26
C PHE A 54 2.99 -2.78 4.14
N ASP A 55 4.20 -2.83 4.71
CA ASP A 55 5.26 -1.85 4.48
C ASP A 55 6.04 -2.22 3.23
N VAL A 56 5.94 -1.40 2.19
CA VAL A 56 6.73 -1.58 0.96
C VAL A 56 7.82 -0.54 0.80
N LEU A 57 8.06 0.31 1.79
CA LEU A 57 9.12 1.32 1.81
C LEU A 57 10.47 0.70 2.20
N GLY A 58 10.49 -0.12 3.26
CA GLY A 58 11.73 -0.68 3.81
C GLY A 58 12.59 0.34 4.56
N GLY A 59 11.94 1.32 5.21
CA GLY A 59 12.61 2.35 6.01
C GLY A 59 13.05 1.85 7.39
N PRO A 60 13.66 2.71 8.23
CA PRO A 60 14.05 2.38 9.60
C PRO A 60 12.87 2.24 10.56
N GLU A 61 11.68 2.71 10.17
CA GLU A 61 10.46 2.67 10.95
C GLU A 61 9.29 2.20 10.10
N SER A 62 8.32 1.56 10.73
CA SER A 62 7.06 1.11 10.12
C SER A 62 5.86 1.45 10.98
N LEU A 63 4.66 1.36 10.40
CA LEU A 63 3.41 1.37 11.16
C LEU A 63 3.33 0.11 12.04
N PRO A 64 2.79 0.20 13.27
CA PRO A 64 2.63 -0.95 14.15
C PRO A 64 1.90 -2.12 13.47
N GLY A 65 2.49 -3.31 13.51
CA GLY A 65 1.92 -4.53 12.93
C GLY A 65 2.05 -4.65 11.41
N ALA A 66 2.79 -3.74 10.75
CA ALA A 66 3.07 -3.85 9.33
C ALA A 66 3.99 -5.06 9.02
N ILE A 67 3.71 -5.71 7.90
CA ILE A 67 4.48 -6.83 7.36
C ILE A 67 5.36 -6.29 6.22
N PRO A 68 6.67 -6.54 6.22
CA PRO A 68 7.55 -6.06 5.15
C PRO A 68 7.26 -6.78 3.83
N ALA A 69 7.08 -6.01 2.76
CA ALA A 69 6.85 -6.51 1.40
C ALA A 69 7.56 -5.65 0.34
N VAL A 70 8.73 -5.09 0.67
CA VAL A 70 9.52 -4.18 -0.18
C VAL A 70 9.69 -4.66 -1.63
N PRO A 71 9.96 -5.96 -1.93
CA PRO A 71 10.11 -6.40 -3.32
C PRO A 71 8.87 -6.13 -4.19
N ALA A 72 7.66 -6.10 -3.62
CA ALA A 72 6.42 -5.84 -4.36
C ALA A 72 6.33 -4.42 -4.95
N SER A 73 7.16 -3.49 -4.47
CA SER A 73 7.22 -2.11 -4.99
C SER A 73 7.83 -1.98 -6.38
N GLN A 74 8.57 -3.00 -6.82
CA GLN A 74 9.35 -2.93 -8.05
C GLN A 74 8.45 -2.76 -9.28
N ALA A 75 8.93 -1.92 -10.21
CA ALA A 75 8.42 -1.85 -11.57
C ALA A 75 8.55 -3.22 -12.27
N GLY A 76 8.02 -3.31 -13.49
CA GLY A 76 8.09 -4.53 -14.30
C GLY A 76 6.73 -4.87 -14.87
N SER A 77 6.30 -6.11 -14.70
CA SER A 77 5.02 -6.59 -15.25
C SER A 77 4.28 -7.49 -14.27
N PHE A 78 3.00 -7.71 -14.52
CA PHE A 78 2.22 -8.67 -13.74
C PHE A 78 2.51 -10.14 -14.06
N ASN A 79 3.55 -10.44 -14.85
CA ASN A 79 3.97 -11.81 -15.17
C ASN A 79 5.43 -12.07 -14.80
N ASP A 80 6.08 -11.15 -14.08
CA ASP A 80 7.48 -11.26 -13.69
C ASP A 80 7.70 -12.11 -12.42
N GLN A 81 8.97 -12.34 -12.08
CA GLN A 81 9.36 -13.10 -10.89
C GLN A 81 8.84 -12.46 -9.60
N THR A 82 8.82 -11.12 -9.55
CA THR A 82 8.31 -10.35 -8.41
C THR A 82 6.83 -10.64 -8.18
N GLN A 83 6.02 -10.71 -9.26
CA GLN A 83 4.62 -11.09 -9.17
C GLN A 83 4.46 -12.48 -8.56
N GLN A 84 5.21 -13.47 -9.07
CA GLN A 84 5.09 -14.85 -8.62
C GLN A 84 5.45 -15.00 -7.14
N GLN A 85 6.57 -14.40 -6.72
CA GLN A 85 7.04 -14.43 -5.33
C GLN A 85 6.07 -13.71 -4.39
N PHE A 86 5.61 -12.53 -4.79
CA PHE A 86 4.66 -11.76 -3.98
C PHE A 86 3.30 -12.46 -3.90
N GLY A 87 2.86 -13.15 -4.95
CA GLY A 87 1.63 -13.93 -4.95
C GLY A 87 1.69 -15.12 -4.00
N ALA A 88 2.79 -15.88 -4.01
CA ALA A 88 3.01 -16.96 -3.06
C ALA A 88 3.04 -16.45 -1.61
N PHE A 89 3.71 -15.32 -1.38
CA PHE A 89 3.73 -14.65 -0.09
C PHE A 89 2.34 -14.23 0.38
N LEU A 90 1.56 -13.53 -0.45
CA LEU A 90 0.20 -13.13 -0.10
C LEU A 90 -0.70 -14.35 0.13
N GLN A 91 -0.59 -15.41 -0.67
CA GLN A 91 -1.35 -16.64 -0.47
C GLN A 91 -1.06 -17.26 0.90
N GLN A 92 0.21 -17.30 1.31
CA GLN A 92 0.61 -17.80 2.63
C GLN A 92 0.08 -16.89 3.75
N THR A 93 0.29 -15.58 3.65
CA THR A 93 -0.13 -14.59 4.66
C THR A 93 -1.64 -14.58 4.86
N THR A 94 -2.39 -14.61 3.76
CA THR A 94 -3.86 -14.54 3.76
C THR A 94 -4.54 -15.89 3.93
N GLN A 95 -3.77 -16.99 3.94
CA GLN A 95 -4.26 -18.37 3.88
C GLN A 95 -5.18 -18.60 2.67
N GLY A 96 -4.84 -17.98 1.53
CA GLY A 96 -5.60 -18.04 0.28
C GLY A 96 -6.88 -17.20 0.24
N ARG A 97 -7.22 -16.45 1.30
CA ARG A 97 -8.40 -15.59 1.32
C ARG A 97 -8.17 -14.30 0.54
N THR A 98 -8.85 -14.14 -0.58
CA THR A 98 -8.75 -12.96 -1.45
C THR A 98 -9.68 -11.81 -1.06
N ASP A 99 -10.53 -12.01 -0.04
CA ASP A 99 -11.53 -11.06 0.45
C ASP A 99 -11.14 -10.41 1.79
N THR A 100 -9.95 -10.71 2.29
CA THR A 100 -9.39 -10.05 3.48
C THR A 100 -8.78 -8.70 3.09
N PRO A 101 -9.09 -7.59 3.79
CA PRO A 101 -8.47 -6.30 3.53
C PRO A 101 -6.94 -6.33 3.56
N LEU A 102 -6.31 -5.86 2.48
CA LEU A 102 -4.88 -5.68 2.36
C LEU A 102 -4.58 -4.18 2.22
N VAL A 103 -3.87 -3.61 3.18
CA VAL A 103 -3.45 -2.21 3.18
C VAL A 103 -2.00 -2.12 2.74
N PHE A 104 -1.73 -1.29 1.73
CA PHE A 104 -0.36 -1.01 1.25
C PHE A 104 -0.01 0.45 1.49
N TYR A 105 1.18 0.69 2.07
CA TYR A 105 1.69 2.05 2.28
C TYR A 105 3.20 2.13 2.02
N CYS A 106 3.68 3.35 1.80
CA CYS A 106 5.11 3.64 1.75
C CYS A 106 5.39 5.02 2.37
N LEU A 107 6.29 5.82 1.80
CA LEU A 107 6.73 7.07 2.43
C LEU A 107 5.60 8.11 2.56
N SER A 108 5.00 8.50 1.43
CA SER A 108 4.10 9.65 1.36
C SER A 108 3.17 9.60 0.16
N ASN A 109 2.32 10.63 0.02
CA ASN A 109 1.44 10.84 -1.12
C ASN A 109 2.16 11.04 -2.47
N GLN A 110 3.49 11.11 -2.46
CA GLN A 110 4.35 11.18 -3.64
C GLN A 110 5.21 9.91 -3.81
N CYS A 111 4.73 8.77 -3.32
CA CYS A 111 5.46 7.51 -3.39
C CYS A 111 4.69 6.44 -4.19
N TRP A 112 5.25 6.03 -5.31
CA TRP A 112 4.67 5.05 -6.23
C TRP A 112 4.87 3.59 -5.79
N MET A 113 5.74 3.33 -4.81
CA MET A 113 6.05 1.98 -4.35
C MET A 113 4.80 1.23 -3.85
N SER A 114 3.97 1.89 -3.04
CA SER A 114 2.72 1.31 -2.52
C SER A 114 1.64 1.19 -3.58
N TYR A 115 1.64 2.07 -4.59
CA TYR A 115 0.76 1.97 -5.75
C TYR A 115 1.05 0.70 -6.55
N ASN A 116 2.33 0.43 -6.83
CA ASN A 116 2.75 -0.79 -7.53
C ASN A 116 2.39 -2.05 -6.76
N ALA A 117 2.70 -2.11 -5.47
CA ALA A 117 2.36 -3.28 -4.64
C ALA A 117 0.84 -3.53 -4.59
N ALA A 118 0.04 -2.48 -4.46
CA ALA A 118 -1.41 -2.58 -4.50
C ALA A 118 -1.92 -3.10 -5.85
N LEU A 119 -1.41 -2.57 -6.98
CA LEU A 119 -1.78 -3.07 -8.31
C LEU A 119 -1.41 -4.54 -8.51
N ARG A 120 -0.26 -4.99 -7.99
CA ARG A 120 0.13 -6.41 -8.05
C ARG A 120 -0.88 -7.30 -7.33
N ALA A 121 -1.32 -6.92 -6.12
CA ALA A 121 -2.33 -7.64 -5.38
C ALA A 121 -3.70 -7.64 -6.10
N ILE A 122 -4.11 -6.51 -6.66
CA ILE A 122 -5.34 -6.37 -7.46
C ILE A 122 -5.28 -7.33 -8.67
N ASN A 123 -4.16 -7.38 -9.38
CA ASN A 123 -3.98 -8.24 -10.53
C ASN A 123 -4.02 -9.75 -10.16
N MET A 124 -3.67 -10.11 -8.93
CA MET A 124 -3.81 -11.48 -8.41
C MET A 124 -5.25 -11.84 -7.98
N GLY A 125 -6.20 -10.90 -8.07
CA GLY A 125 -7.61 -11.14 -7.72
C GLY A 125 -7.96 -10.86 -6.26
N TYR A 126 -7.10 -10.18 -5.50
CA TYR A 126 -7.48 -9.66 -4.18
C TYR A 126 -8.51 -8.55 -4.34
N THR A 127 -9.64 -8.69 -3.64
CA THR A 127 -10.85 -7.87 -3.86
C THR A 127 -10.98 -6.69 -2.89
N LYS A 128 -10.24 -6.71 -1.77
CA LYS A 128 -10.24 -5.64 -0.76
C LYS A 128 -8.85 -5.02 -0.63
N VAL A 129 -8.34 -4.47 -1.72
CA VAL A 129 -7.05 -3.77 -1.73
C VAL A 129 -7.24 -2.30 -1.38
N LEU A 130 -6.59 -1.89 -0.29
CA LEU A 130 -6.62 -0.54 0.26
C LEU A 130 -5.23 0.09 0.07
N TRP A 131 -5.17 1.21 -0.62
CA TRP A 131 -3.94 1.99 -0.81
C TRP A 131 -3.94 3.16 0.16
N TYR A 132 -3.12 3.06 1.20
CA TYR A 132 -2.88 4.17 2.13
C TYR A 132 -1.82 5.11 1.54
N ARG A 133 -2.30 6.00 0.67
CA ARG A 133 -1.49 6.94 -0.11
C ARG A 133 -0.67 7.89 0.78
N GLY A 134 -1.21 8.31 1.92
CA GLY A 134 -0.56 9.25 2.84
C GLY A 134 0.76 8.74 3.41
N GLY A 135 0.93 7.43 3.50
CA GLY A 135 2.18 6.80 3.95
C GLY A 135 2.52 7.07 5.42
N ILE A 136 3.74 6.68 5.80
CA ILE A 136 4.25 6.86 7.17
C ILE A 136 4.37 8.35 7.56
N GLU A 137 4.58 9.25 6.59
CA GLU A 137 4.62 10.69 6.85
C GLU A 137 3.28 11.22 7.35
N ALA A 138 2.17 10.87 6.68
CA ALA A 138 0.83 11.27 7.12
C ALA A 138 0.45 10.64 8.47
N TRP A 139 0.86 9.39 8.70
CA TRP A 139 0.66 8.68 9.97
C TRP A 139 1.29 9.45 11.13
N LYS A 140 2.57 9.84 10.98
CA LYS A 140 3.29 10.62 11.98
C LYS A 140 2.73 12.04 12.13
N ALA A 141 2.33 12.67 11.04
CA ALA A 141 1.72 14.00 11.06
C ALA A 141 0.39 14.02 11.83
N ALA A 142 -0.34 12.90 11.87
CA ALA A 142 -1.55 12.72 12.68
C ALA A 142 -1.27 12.47 14.17
N GLY A 143 0.00 12.50 14.60
CA GLY A 143 0.39 12.27 16.00
C GLY A 143 0.49 10.80 16.39
N MET A 144 0.42 9.88 15.43
CA MET A 144 0.54 8.46 15.68
C MET A 144 2.01 8.02 15.73
N GLN A 145 2.29 7.01 16.55
CA GLN A 145 3.64 6.46 16.70
C GLN A 145 3.94 5.42 15.62
N ALA A 146 5.10 5.54 14.99
CA ALA A 146 5.72 4.46 14.24
C ALA A 146 6.60 3.61 15.19
N VAL A 147 6.98 2.42 14.75
CA VAL A 147 7.88 1.51 15.47
C VAL A 147 9.15 1.31 14.67
N ALA A 148 10.27 1.09 15.35
CA ALA A 148 11.54 0.75 14.69
C ALA A 148 11.44 -0.67 14.07
N ASN A 149 12.04 -0.83 12.90
CA ASN A 149 12.13 -2.11 12.18
C ASN A 149 13.30 -2.99 12.64
#